data_AF-A0A933LEJ4-F1
#
_entry.id   AF-A0A933LEJ4-F1
#
_cell.length_a   1.000
_cell.length_b   1.000
_cell.length_c   1.000
_cell.angle_alpha   90.00
_cell.angle_beta   90.00
_cell.angle_gamma   90.00
#
_symmetry.space_group_name_H-M   'P 1'
#
loop_
_entity.id
_entity.type
_entity.pdbx_description
1 polymer ?
#
loop_
_entity_poly.entity_id
_entity_poly.type
_entity_poly.pdbx_seq_one_letter_code
_entity_poly.pdbx_strand_id
1 'polypeptide(L)'
;VLMFGLGGVLVEVLKDVAFRVVPITGRDARQMIREIQGFPVLQGYRGQAPADLDALEGLLLKLSAFIEGHPQVAELDLNPVFAYADGALAVDARIALAPA
;
A
#
# COMPACT_ATOMS: atom_id res chain seq x y z
N VAL A 1 -8.94 -4.78 7.88
CA VAL A 1 -8.01 -3.62 8.03
C VAL A 1 -7.13 -3.56 6.80
N LEU A 2 -6.66 -2.38 6.41
CA LEU A 2 -5.72 -2.18 5.31
C LEU A 2 -4.37 -1.76 5.89
N MET A 3 -3.29 -2.35 5.36
CA MET A 3 -1.91 -2.09 5.77
C MET A 3 -1.12 -1.51 4.60
N PHE A 4 -0.26 -0.54 4.87
CA PHE A 4 0.71 -0.01 3.91
C PHE A 4 2.08 0.06 4.55
N GLY A 5 3.12 -0.30 3.80
CA GLY A 5 4.51 -0.19 4.23
C GLY A 5 5.43 -0.37 3.03
N LEU A 6 6.70 -0.01 3.19
CA LEU A 6 7.70 -0.27 2.16
C LEU A 6 8.09 -1.75 2.14
N GLY A 7 8.44 -2.25 0.95
CA GLY A 7 9.01 -3.58 0.80
C GLY A 7 10.50 -3.60 1.11
N GLY A 8 11.03 -4.80 1.36
CA GLY A 8 12.46 -5.05 1.54
C GLY A 8 12.86 -5.37 2.97
N VAL A 9 13.98 -6.10 3.10
CA VAL A 9 14.41 -6.76 4.34
C VAL A 9 14.51 -5.81 5.53
N LEU A 10 15.04 -4.60 5.34
CA LEU A 10 15.19 -3.65 6.45
C LEU A 10 13.86 -3.14 6.97
N VAL A 11 12.84 -3.00 6.11
CA VAL A 11 11.52 -2.50 6.49
C VAL A 11 10.75 -3.57 7.26
N GLU A 12 10.87 -4.84 6.86
CA GLU A 12 10.30 -5.99 7.59
C GLU A 12 10.83 -6.09 9.02
N VAL A 13 12.12 -5.82 9.23
CA VAL A 13 12.75 -5.82 10.57
C VAL A 13 12.28 -4.62 11.40
N LEU A 14 12.16 -3.44 10.80
CA LEU A 14 11.75 -2.21 11.47
C LEU A 14 10.23 -2.16 11.76
N LYS A 15 9.44 -3.01 11.09
CA LYS A 15 7.96 -3.03 11.18
C LYS A 15 7.34 -1.66 10.91
N ASP A 16 7.89 -0.95 9.92
CA ASP A 16 7.45 0.39 9.54
C ASP A 16 6.22 0.31 8.62
N VAL A 17 5.04 0.30 9.25
CA VAL A 17 3.75 0.11 8.59
C VAL A 17 2.69 1.06 9.16
N ALA A 18 1.77 1.43 8.28
CA ALA A 18 0.56 2.21 8.55
C ALA A 18 -0.67 1.31 8.45
N PHE A 19 -1.64 1.48 9.36
CA PHE A 19 -2.88 0.71 9.36
C PHE A 19 -4.11 1.62 9.33
N ARG A 20 -5.14 1.23 8.57
CA ARG A 20 -6.47 1.83 8.63
C ARG A 20 -7.57 0.78 8.63
N VAL A 21 -8.72 1.16 9.17
CA VAL A 21 -9.96 0.38 9.01
C VAL A 21 -10.57 0.76 7.67
N VAL A 22 -11.02 -0.25 6.90
CA VAL A 22 -11.74 -0.02 5.64
C VAL A 22 -13.23 0.25 5.93
N PRO A 23 -13.92 1.08 5.13
CA PRO A 23 -13.39 1.79 3.96
C PRO A 23 -12.55 3.03 4.34
N ILE A 24 -11.51 3.30 3.57
CA ILE A 24 -10.63 4.46 3.76
C ILE A 24 -11.02 5.62 2.83
N THR A 25 -10.74 6.85 3.24
CA THR A 25 -10.88 8.06 2.41
C THR A 25 -9.57 8.43 1.73
N GLY A 26 -9.61 9.37 0.76
CA GLY A 26 -8.39 9.92 0.16
C GLY A 26 -7.47 10.63 1.17
N ARG A 27 -8.04 11.17 2.26
CA ARG A 27 -7.24 11.71 3.37
C ARG A 27 -6.50 10.60 4.11
N ASP A 28 -7.16 9.48 4.35
CA ASP A 28 -6.55 8.33 5.01
C ASP A 28 -5.42 7.75 4.17
N ALA A 29 -5.63 7.53 2.87
CA ALA A 29 -4.61 7.05 1.95
C ALA A 29 -3.36 7.96 1.95
N ARG A 30 -3.55 9.29 1.83
CA ARG A 30 -2.46 10.28 1.99
C ARG A 30 -1.69 10.11 3.28
N GLN A 31 -2.41 9.96 4.38
CA GLN A 31 -1.80 9.91 5.70
C GLN A 31 -1.05 8.60 5.91
N MET A 32 -1.60 7.46 5.47
CA MET A 32 -0.94 6.16 5.53
C MET A 32 0.42 6.17 4.82
N ILE A 33 0.51 6.81 3.66
CA ILE A 33 1.77 6.91 2.91
C ILE A 33 2.78 7.81 3.62
N ARG A 34 2.32 8.90 4.24
CA ARG A 34 3.19 9.90 4.87
C ARG A 34 3.64 9.55 6.29
N GLU A 35 2.94 8.65 6.98
CA GLU A 35 3.21 8.33 8.39
C GLU A 35 4.27 7.25 8.60
N ILE A 36 4.60 6.48 7.56
CA ILE A 36 5.72 5.54 7.61
C ILE A 36 7.06 6.28 7.69
N GLN A 37 7.99 5.77 8.49
CA GLN A 37 9.34 6.31 8.63
C GLN A 37 10.11 6.32 7.31
N GLY A 38 9.80 5.36 6.43
CA GLY A 38 10.37 5.22 5.10
C GLY A 38 9.83 6.21 4.06
N PHE A 39 8.85 7.06 4.40
CA PHE A 39 8.29 8.04 3.46
C PHE A 39 9.35 8.86 2.67
N PRO A 40 10.49 9.31 3.26
CA PRO A 40 11.53 10.01 2.51
C PRO A 40 12.11 9.22 1.32
N VAL A 41 12.06 7.88 1.34
CA VAL A 41 12.48 7.05 0.20
C VAL A 41 11.53 7.23 -0.98
N LEU A 42 10.22 7.34 -0.73
CA LEU A 42 9.22 7.60 -1.77
C LEU A 42 9.34 9.02 -2.35
N GLN A 43 9.93 9.95 -1.61
CA GLN A 43 10.21 11.31 -2.10
C GLN A 43 11.49 11.40 -2.96
N GLY A 44 12.16 10.27 -3.19
CA GLY A 44 13.42 10.19 -3.92
C GLY A 44 14.64 10.25 -2.98
N TYR A 45 15.61 9.38 -3.24
CA TYR A 45 16.84 9.28 -2.46
C TYR A 45 18.06 9.08 -3.38
N ARG A 46 19.18 9.74 -3.07
CA ARG A 46 20.46 9.64 -3.81
C ARG A 46 20.32 9.76 -5.34
N GLY A 47 19.57 10.76 -5.81
CA GLY A 47 19.41 11.05 -7.24
C GLY A 47 18.35 10.21 -7.95
N GLN A 48 17.61 9.36 -7.23
CA GLN A 48 16.40 8.75 -7.77
C GLN A 48 15.23 9.74 -7.75
N ALA A 49 14.39 9.64 -8.78
CA ALA A 49 13.15 10.41 -8.86
C ALA A 49 12.18 9.99 -7.74
N PRO A 50 11.33 10.91 -7.25
CA PRO A 50 10.23 10.54 -6.37
C PRO A 50 9.29 9.54 -7.05
N ALA A 51 8.65 8.70 -6.25
CA ALA A 51 7.57 7.85 -6.69
C ALA A 51 6.29 8.68 -6.91
N ASP A 52 5.41 8.18 -7.77
CA ASP A 52 4.08 8.69 -7.99
C ASP A 52 3.19 8.37 -6.78
N LEU A 53 3.12 9.34 -5.85
CA LEU A 53 2.33 9.21 -4.63
C LEU A 53 0.83 9.14 -4.93
N ASP A 54 0.36 9.84 -5.97
CA ASP A 54 -1.05 9.83 -6.35
C ASP A 54 -1.46 8.44 -6.86
N ALA A 55 -0.58 7.76 -7.61
CA ALA A 55 -0.81 6.38 -8.02
C ALA A 55 -0.88 5.41 -6.84
N LEU A 56 -0.01 5.58 -5.82
CA LEU A 56 -0.07 4.79 -4.58
C LEU A 56 -1.36 5.06 -3.80
N GLU A 57 -1.75 6.33 -3.63
CA GLU A 57 -3.02 6.70 -3.01
C GLU A 57 -4.21 6.06 -3.73
N GLY A 58 -4.21 6.13 -5.06
CA GLY A 58 -5.23 5.53 -5.90
C GLY A 58 -5.30 4.01 -5.77
N LEU A 59 -4.16 3.33 -5.64
CA LEU A 59 -4.10 1.89 -5.38
C LEU A 59 -4.75 1.54 -4.03
N LEU A 60 -4.41 2.26 -2.96
CA LEU A 60 -4.99 2.02 -1.62
C LEU A 60 -6.52 2.22 -1.62
N LEU A 61 -7.01 3.27 -2.30
CA LEU A 61 -8.45 3.52 -2.44
C LEU A 61 -9.16 2.41 -3.23
N LYS A 62 -8.56 1.94 -4.33
CA LYS A 62 -9.09 0.82 -5.12
C LYS A 62 -9.14 -0.47 -4.30
N LEU A 63 -8.11 -0.77 -3.51
CA LEU A 63 -8.09 -1.92 -2.61
C LEU A 63 -9.18 -1.83 -1.55
N SER A 64 -9.35 -0.66 -0.94
CA SER A 64 -10.40 -0.42 0.04
C SER A 64 -11.79 -0.70 -0.55
N ALA A 65 -12.09 -0.14 -1.74
CA ALA A 65 -13.36 -0.37 -2.43
C ALA A 65 -13.53 -1.83 -2.87
N PHE A 66 -12.44 -2.49 -3.30
CA PHE A 66 -12.47 -3.90 -3.68
C PHE A 66 -12.86 -4.79 -2.51
N ILE A 67 -12.24 -4.63 -1.34
CA ILE A 67 -12.57 -5.42 -0.16
C ILE A 67 -13.99 -5.16 0.32
N GLU A 68 -14.46 -3.90 0.30
CA GLU A 68 -15.84 -3.55 0.64
C GLU A 68 -16.87 -4.25 -0.27
N GLY A 69 -16.55 -4.38 -1.56
CA GLY A 69 -17.42 -5.07 -2.53
C GLY A 69 -17.34 -6.59 -2.51
N HIS A 70 -16.38 -7.20 -1.79
CA HIS A 70 -16.13 -8.65 -1.82
C HIS A 70 -15.99 -9.23 -0.39
N PRO A 71 -17.10 -9.34 0.38
CA PRO A 71 -17.06 -9.82 1.76
C PRO A 71 -16.54 -11.26 1.93
N GLN A 72 -16.51 -12.05 0.84
CA GLN A 72 -15.92 -13.39 0.81
C GLN A 72 -14.39 -13.38 0.86
N VAL A 73 -13.73 -12.24 0.63
CA VAL A 73 -12.26 -12.13 0.70
C VAL A 73 -11.87 -12.00 2.18
N ALA A 74 -11.17 -13.01 2.68
CA ALA A 74 -10.64 -13.02 4.05
C ALA A 74 -9.30 -12.26 4.14
N GLU A 75 -8.45 -12.39 3.12
CA GLU A 75 -7.14 -11.75 3.05
C GLU A 75 -6.81 -11.38 1.60
N LEU A 76 -6.21 -10.21 1.41
CA LEU A 76 -5.60 -9.78 0.16
C LEU A 76 -4.23 -9.19 0.48
N ASP A 77 -3.22 -9.70 -0.19
CA ASP A 77 -1.84 -9.21 -0.10
C ASP A 77 -1.33 -8.84 -1.49
N LEU A 78 -0.79 -7.62 -1.63
CA LEU A 78 -0.09 -7.18 -2.81
C LEU A 78 1.38 -6.99 -2.44
N ASN A 79 2.22 -7.96 -2.79
CA ASN A 79 3.63 -7.92 -2.47
C ASN A 79 4.47 -8.73 -3.47
N PRO A 80 5.37 -8.11 -4.25
CA PRO A 80 5.75 -6.70 -4.18
C PRO A 80 4.84 -5.78 -5.02
N VAL A 81 4.76 -4.53 -4.58
CA VAL A 81 4.30 -3.40 -5.40
C VAL A 81 5.49 -2.51 -5.73
N PHE A 82 5.73 -2.28 -7.01
CA PHE A 82 6.75 -1.34 -7.48
C PHE A 82 6.14 0.04 -7.67
N ALA A 83 6.77 1.05 -7.06
CA ALA A 83 6.40 2.45 -7.20
C ALA A 83 7.41 3.14 -8.13
N TYR A 84 6.92 3.68 -9.24
CA TYR A 84 7.69 4.39 -10.26
C TYR A 84 7.36 5.88 -10.19
N ALA A 85 8.09 6.70 -10.95
CA ALA A 85 7.81 8.14 -11.04
C ALA A 85 6.50 8.46 -11.79
N ASP A 86 5.96 7.50 -12.53
CA ASP A 86 4.77 7.61 -13.39
C ASP A 86 3.75 6.49 -13.16
N GLY A 87 3.73 5.91 -11.96
CA GLY A 87 2.70 4.97 -11.55
C GLY A 87 3.13 3.98 -10.48
N ALA A 88 2.25 3.02 -10.21
CA ALA A 88 2.52 1.90 -9.33
C ALA A 88 2.01 0.59 -9.95
N LEU A 89 2.78 -0.49 -9.79
CA LEU A 89 2.48 -1.80 -10.36
C LEU A 89 2.54 -2.88 -9.28
N ALA A 90 1.43 -3.58 -9.06
CA ALA A 90 1.44 -4.82 -8.29
C ALA A 90 2.05 -5.94 -9.15
N VAL A 91 3.17 -6.50 -8.69
CA VAL A 91 3.90 -7.55 -9.41
C VAL A 91 3.36 -8.93 -9.05
N ASP A 92 2.91 -9.09 -7.81
CA ASP A 92 2.27 -10.30 -7.33
C ASP A 92 1.07 -9.96 -6.43
N ALA A 93 0.12 -10.89 -6.36
CA ALA A 93 -1.11 -10.75 -5.59
C ALA A 93 -1.59 -12.11 -5.07
N ARG A 94 -1.85 -12.18 -3.76
CA ARG A 94 -2.48 -13.34 -3.13
C ARG A 94 -3.83 -12.96 -2.54
N ILE A 95 -4.84 -13.78 -2.79
CA ILE A 95 -6.18 -13.60 -2.21
C ILE A 95 -6.59 -14.91 -1.53
N ALA A 96 -6.97 -14.84 -0.26
CA ALA A 96 -7.57 -15.93 0.48
C ALA A 96 -9.07 -15.65 0.67
N LEU A 97 -9.90 -16.66 0.48
CA LEU A 97 -11.34 -16.58 0.68
C LEU A 97 -11.72 -17.11 2.06
N ALA A 98 -12.79 -16.56 2.62
CA ALA A 98 -13.40 -17.10 3.82
C ALA A 98 -13.90 -18.52 3.57
N PRO A 99 -13.76 -19.44 4.54
CA PRO A 99 -14.38 -20.75 4.45
C PRO A 99 -15.91 -20.61 4.35
N ALA A 100 -16.54 -21.54 3.65
CA ALA A 100 -17.99 -21.61 3.46
C ALA A 100 -18.73 -21.96 4.76
#